data_AF-A0A821H9K3-F1
#
_entry.id   AF-A0A821H9K3-F1
#
_cell.length_a   1.000
_cell.length_b   1.000
_cell.length_c   1.000
_cell.angle_alpha   90.00
_cell.angle_beta   90.00
_cell.angle_gamma   90.00
#
_symmetry.space_group_name_H-M   'P 1'
#
loop_
_entity.id
_entity.type
_entity.pdbx_description
1 polymer ?
#
loop_
_entity_poly.entity_id
_entity_poly.type
_entity_poly.pdbx_seq_one_letter_code
_entity_poly.pdbx_strand_id
1 'polypeptide(L)'
;IFSQKHEYYQFLIEISDMGCKENNIRIRDTAREILDLVPVDNHIKVALINCIGSPKSTSEENFTRLKNFYFHASPTQMLYNLKTTFIKLVPALPTTNELNEIDAIYVRFLNAGGLICLLNILTHKQLTEQCDIKTRKSIYLIIFYMLKRFLIILGFYQLKTTNSSIDNESLDQILSLIPMSTIFVGDHHPSVLIEKRIAILLYQHMEDYPIPKNSFLQYNHIIDFMRLIWCLASNNKQISCDVNLKNDFNLIHQTFKQENINPNEQFFLNDYSDEDTESQLACRECLELLCLSISLVPSSVEQLLKENFFEYFLIDLILYCHYPIIRHTASEQILILTTRCSQGQTENLLKYLIDKQFQIFNKYSNNLKIYSSYSSDFFFLLCRLLTFAYQNQILPLNIEQQLDDEILWLKNIQLPIDDNLLRGHLNLARDLLQFQISERKHFYGIDQLLIQQIIEQFLFPASTLLYQFRSIKQNNLLKQTNDNDDYELKEPSTPFCQTPISISAAFDLLVILGTNCIENLKLIDKYITDLFYSAPDSNLTEWDFSLPIGSRSNESFVGLKNAGATCYMNSVLQQLFMIQPLR
;
A
#
# COMPACT_ATOMS: atom_id res chain seq x y z
N ILE A 1 -35.43 2.01 -27.32
CA ILE A 1 -35.21 2.69 -28.62
C ILE A 1 -33.73 2.67 -28.99
N PHE A 2 -32.82 3.27 -28.20
CA PHE A 2 -31.38 3.22 -28.50
C PHE A 2 -30.80 1.79 -28.51
N SER A 3 -30.98 0.98 -27.46
CA SER A 3 -30.55 -0.45 -27.37
C SER A 3 -31.12 -1.42 -28.39
N GLN A 4 -32.09 -0.99 -29.19
CA GLN A 4 -32.73 -1.82 -30.22
C GLN A 4 -32.19 -1.54 -31.62
N LYS A 5 -31.47 -0.42 -31.82
CA LYS A 5 -30.92 -0.03 -33.11
C LYS A 5 -29.39 -0.03 -33.05
N HIS A 6 -28.80 -1.09 -33.59
CA HIS A 6 -27.35 -1.31 -33.64
C HIS A 6 -26.60 -0.14 -34.31
N GLU A 7 -27.21 0.51 -35.31
CA GLU A 7 -26.65 1.64 -36.05
C GLU A 7 -26.17 2.79 -35.16
N TYR A 8 -26.88 3.08 -34.06
CA TYR A 8 -26.49 4.17 -33.16
C TYR A 8 -25.24 3.83 -32.33
N TYR A 9 -25.06 2.59 -31.92
CA TYR A 9 -23.84 2.17 -31.23
C TYR A 9 -22.66 2.13 -32.17
N GLN A 10 -22.87 1.56 -33.36
CA GLN A 10 -21.84 1.48 -34.39
C GLN A 10 -21.33 2.88 -34.75
N PHE A 11 -22.23 3.85 -34.91
CA PHE A 11 -21.89 5.24 -35.15
C PHE A 11 -21.05 5.86 -34.01
N LEU A 12 -21.43 5.66 -32.75
CA LEU A 12 -20.68 6.18 -31.60
C LEU A 12 -19.29 5.52 -31.47
N ILE A 13 -19.18 4.23 -31.78
CA ILE A 13 -17.91 3.51 -31.79
C ILE A 13 -17.00 4.03 -32.90
N GLU A 14 -17.54 4.26 -34.10
CA GLU A 14 -16.81 4.87 -35.22
C GLU A 14 -16.32 6.29 -34.88
N ILE A 15 -17.14 7.10 -34.20
CA ILE A 15 -16.71 8.42 -33.71
C ILE A 15 -15.57 8.29 -32.70
N SER A 16 -15.68 7.36 -31.75
CA SER A 16 -14.63 7.16 -30.74
C SER A 16 -13.33 6.67 -31.39
N ASP A 17 -13.41 5.76 -32.37
CA ASP A 17 -12.27 5.27 -33.13
C ASP A 17 -11.62 6.38 -33.98
N MET A 18 -12.41 7.27 -34.58
CA MET A 18 -11.88 8.47 -35.23
C MET A 18 -11.17 9.38 -34.23
N GLY A 19 -11.75 9.58 -33.04
CA GLY A 19 -11.12 10.31 -31.95
C GLY A 19 -9.78 9.72 -31.51
N CYS A 20 -9.66 8.38 -31.49
CA CYS A 20 -8.40 7.69 -31.21
C CYS A 20 -7.36 7.90 -32.32
N LYS A 21 -7.76 7.78 -33.60
CA LYS A 21 -6.85 7.96 -34.75
C LYS A 21 -6.31 9.38 -34.87
N GLU A 22 -7.16 10.37 -34.60
CA GLU A 22 -6.82 11.80 -34.68
C GLU A 22 -6.20 12.33 -33.36
N ASN A 23 -5.96 11.47 -32.36
CA ASN A 23 -5.52 11.84 -31.01
C ASN A 23 -6.38 12.92 -30.33
N ASN A 24 -7.66 13.01 -30.68
CA ASN A 24 -8.59 13.98 -30.10
C ASN A 24 -9.33 13.39 -28.89
N ILE A 25 -8.74 13.64 -27.71
CA ILE A 25 -9.20 13.17 -26.40
C ILE A 25 -10.68 13.50 -26.16
N ARG A 26 -11.13 14.72 -26.50
CA ARG A 26 -12.50 15.16 -26.21
C ARG A 26 -13.55 14.40 -27.01
N ILE A 27 -13.31 14.17 -28.30
CA ILE A 27 -14.25 13.42 -29.15
C ILE A 27 -14.33 11.97 -28.70
N ARG A 28 -13.18 11.36 -28.38
CA ARG A 28 -13.11 10.00 -27.88
C ARG A 28 -13.88 9.85 -26.56
N ASP A 29 -13.62 10.72 -25.59
CA ASP A 29 -14.14 10.60 -24.23
C ASP A 29 -15.64 10.93 -24.21
N THR A 30 -16.10 11.97 -24.92
CA THR A 30 -17.55 12.27 -25.02
C THR A 30 -18.36 11.16 -25.69
N ALA A 31 -17.84 10.55 -26.76
CA ALA A 31 -18.50 9.40 -27.38
C ALA A 31 -18.62 8.21 -26.43
N ARG A 32 -17.62 8.02 -25.54
CA ARG A 32 -17.61 6.95 -24.54
C ARG A 32 -18.53 7.22 -23.38
N GLU A 33 -18.57 8.44 -22.87
CA GLU A 33 -19.52 8.85 -21.83
C GLU A 33 -20.95 8.60 -22.29
N ILE A 34 -21.27 8.91 -23.54
CA ILE A 34 -22.58 8.59 -24.13
C ILE A 34 -22.80 7.07 -24.19
N LEU A 35 -21.80 6.29 -24.64
CA LEU A 35 -21.92 4.82 -24.67
C LEU A 35 -22.13 4.22 -23.28
N ASP A 36 -21.53 4.79 -22.24
CA ASP A 36 -21.64 4.32 -20.86
C ASP A 36 -23.00 4.67 -20.21
N LEU A 37 -23.64 5.76 -20.65
CA LEU A 37 -24.99 6.14 -20.21
C LEU A 37 -26.10 5.31 -20.86
N VAL A 38 -25.82 4.69 -22.00
CA VAL A 38 -26.84 4.02 -22.83
C VAL A 38 -26.89 2.52 -22.49
N PRO A 39 -28.09 1.90 -22.40
CA PRO A 39 -28.21 0.47 -22.13
C PRO A 39 -27.54 -0.38 -23.21
N VAL A 40 -26.82 -1.42 -22.79
CA VAL A 40 -26.05 -2.31 -23.69
C VAL A 40 -26.87 -2.81 -24.89
N ASP A 41 -26.26 -2.75 -26.09
CA ASP A 41 -26.85 -3.14 -27.35
C ASP A 41 -27.31 -4.61 -27.39
N ASN A 42 -28.52 -4.85 -27.89
CA ASN A 42 -29.08 -6.19 -27.98
C ASN A 42 -28.38 -7.07 -29.01
N HIS A 43 -27.87 -6.50 -30.11
CA HIS A 43 -27.16 -7.28 -31.12
C HIS A 43 -25.85 -7.84 -30.55
N ILE A 44 -25.09 -7.02 -29.82
CA ILE A 44 -23.83 -7.43 -29.17
C ILE A 44 -24.09 -8.43 -28.03
N LYS A 45 -25.18 -8.29 -27.26
CA LYS A 45 -25.60 -9.31 -26.27
C LYS A 45 -25.87 -10.67 -26.90
N VAL A 46 -26.63 -10.69 -28.00
CA VAL A 46 -26.95 -11.93 -28.72
C VAL A 46 -25.69 -12.52 -29.35
N ALA A 47 -24.81 -11.69 -29.91
CA ALA A 47 -23.53 -12.12 -30.44
C ALA A 47 -22.66 -12.79 -29.37
N LEU A 48 -22.58 -12.23 -28.16
CA LEU A 48 -21.84 -12.83 -27.04
C LEU A 48 -22.42 -14.21 -26.67
N ILE A 49 -23.73 -14.32 -26.52
CA ILE A 49 -24.41 -15.59 -26.20
C ILE A 49 -24.15 -16.65 -27.30
N ASN A 50 -24.16 -16.23 -28.57
CA ASN A 50 -23.88 -17.12 -29.70
C ASN A 50 -22.41 -17.57 -29.75
N CYS A 51 -21.47 -16.74 -29.29
CA CYS A 51 -20.05 -17.09 -29.20
C CYS A 51 -19.77 -18.09 -28.08
N ILE A 52 -20.43 -17.90 -26.93
CA ILE A 52 -20.31 -18.77 -25.76
C ILE A 52 -21.02 -20.13 -25.99
N GLY A 53 -21.91 -20.20 -26.98
CA GLY A 53 -22.46 -21.44 -27.51
C GLY A 53 -23.63 -22.01 -26.73
N SER A 54 -24.22 -23.06 -27.32
CA SER A 54 -25.23 -23.91 -26.67
C SER A 54 -24.53 -25.18 -26.17
N PRO A 55 -25.10 -25.96 -25.22
CA PRO A 55 -24.48 -27.18 -24.69
C PRO A 55 -24.10 -28.26 -25.73
N LYS A 56 -24.42 -28.06 -27.02
CA LYS A 56 -24.16 -29.00 -28.12
C LYS A 56 -23.01 -28.58 -29.07
N SER A 57 -22.41 -27.40 -28.90
CA SER A 57 -21.29 -26.96 -29.76
C SER A 57 -19.93 -27.40 -29.22
N THR A 58 -18.97 -27.68 -30.11
CA THR A 58 -17.61 -28.07 -29.74
C THR A 58 -16.87 -26.89 -29.11
N SER A 59 -16.05 -27.14 -28.08
CA SER A 59 -15.33 -26.10 -27.34
C SER A 59 -14.37 -25.29 -28.24
N GLU A 60 -13.77 -25.92 -29.26
CA GLU A 60 -12.89 -25.26 -30.22
C GLU A 60 -13.63 -24.27 -31.15
N GLU A 61 -14.84 -24.61 -31.61
CA GLU A 61 -15.66 -23.68 -32.40
C GLU A 61 -16.09 -22.47 -31.58
N ASN A 62 -16.48 -22.68 -30.32
CA ASN A 62 -16.85 -21.59 -29.43
C ASN A 62 -15.63 -20.69 -29.14
N PHE A 63 -14.44 -21.28 -28.94
CA PHE A 63 -13.20 -20.53 -28.74
C PHE A 63 -12.85 -19.66 -29.96
N THR A 64 -12.97 -20.19 -31.19
CA THR A 64 -12.71 -19.39 -32.40
C THR A 64 -13.71 -18.25 -32.56
N ARG A 65 -14.99 -18.46 -32.24
CA ARG A 65 -16.02 -17.39 -32.23
C ARG A 65 -15.71 -16.31 -31.20
N LEU A 66 -15.35 -16.69 -29.97
CA LEU A 66 -14.94 -15.74 -28.92
C LEU A 66 -13.68 -14.98 -29.30
N LYS A 67 -12.69 -15.66 -29.88
CA LYS A 67 -11.48 -15.01 -30.39
C LYS A 67 -11.85 -13.97 -31.45
N ASN A 68 -12.72 -14.31 -32.41
CA ASN A 68 -13.12 -13.37 -33.44
C ASN A 68 -13.90 -12.17 -32.87
N PHE A 69 -14.75 -12.42 -31.86
CA PHE A 69 -15.55 -11.38 -31.20
C PHE A 69 -14.69 -10.31 -30.52
N TYR A 70 -13.53 -10.67 -29.96
CA TYR A 70 -12.63 -9.70 -29.31
C TYR A 70 -11.53 -9.17 -30.24
N PHE A 71 -10.85 -10.03 -31.02
CA PHE A 71 -9.63 -9.66 -31.76
C PHE A 71 -9.86 -9.10 -33.17
N HIS A 72 -11.05 -9.28 -33.77
CA HIS A 72 -11.39 -8.63 -35.06
C HIS A 72 -12.11 -7.29 -34.89
N ALA A 73 -12.36 -6.88 -33.64
CA ALA A 73 -12.96 -5.60 -33.31
C ALA A 73 -11.92 -4.46 -33.34
N SER A 74 -12.37 -3.22 -33.57
CA SER A 74 -11.54 -2.04 -33.29
C SER A 74 -11.26 -1.93 -31.78
N PRO A 75 -10.23 -1.20 -31.33
CA PRO A 75 -9.94 -1.07 -29.90
C PRO A 75 -11.12 -0.56 -29.06
N THR A 76 -11.89 0.41 -29.57
CA THR A 76 -13.11 0.89 -28.88
C THR A 76 -14.21 -0.17 -28.91
N GLN A 77 -14.42 -0.86 -30.02
CA GLN A 77 -15.39 -1.96 -30.08
C GLN A 77 -15.01 -3.10 -29.13
N MET A 78 -13.72 -3.42 -29.01
CA MET A 78 -13.22 -4.42 -28.07
C MET A 78 -13.48 -3.99 -26.62
N LEU A 79 -13.20 -2.73 -26.28
CA LEU A 79 -13.54 -2.16 -24.98
C LEU A 79 -15.04 -2.29 -24.68
N TYR A 80 -15.90 -1.95 -25.64
CA TYR A 80 -17.35 -2.08 -25.50
C TYR A 80 -17.81 -3.54 -25.35
N ASN A 81 -17.23 -4.46 -26.12
CA ASN A 81 -17.49 -5.90 -26.03
C ASN A 81 -17.08 -6.46 -24.67
N LEU A 82 -15.94 -6.02 -24.11
CA LEU A 82 -15.48 -6.39 -22.77
C LEU A 82 -16.39 -5.80 -21.68
N LYS A 83 -16.79 -4.52 -21.77
CA LYS A 83 -17.80 -3.91 -20.88
C LYS A 83 -19.11 -4.69 -20.90
N THR A 84 -19.58 -5.05 -22.10
CA THR A 84 -20.79 -5.86 -22.29
C THR A 84 -20.68 -7.23 -21.62
N THR A 85 -19.52 -7.88 -21.76
CA THR A 85 -19.22 -9.17 -21.13
C THR A 85 -19.24 -9.02 -19.61
N PHE A 86 -18.55 -8.00 -19.08
CA PHE A 86 -18.49 -7.72 -17.65
C PHE A 86 -19.87 -7.44 -17.03
N ILE A 87 -20.68 -6.57 -17.66
CA ILE A 87 -22.04 -6.23 -17.20
C ILE A 87 -22.94 -7.46 -17.17
N LYS A 88 -22.76 -8.40 -18.11
CA LYS A 88 -23.53 -9.65 -18.13
C LYS A 88 -23.11 -10.65 -17.06
N LEU A 89 -21.85 -10.63 -16.65
CA LEU A 89 -21.32 -11.47 -15.57
C LEU A 89 -21.60 -10.89 -14.18
N VAL A 90 -21.70 -9.56 -14.07
CA VAL A 90 -21.84 -8.84 -12.79
C VAL A 90 -22.95 -7.79 -12.90
N PRO A 91 -24.23 -8.19 -12.84
CA PRO A 91 -25.33 -7.23 -12.81
C PRO A 91 -25.46 -6.57 -11.43
N ALA A 92 -25.93 -5.32 -11.41
CA ALA A 92 -26.00 -4.50 -10.20
C ALA A 92 -27.00 -5.02 -9.14
N LEU A 93 -28.15 -5.56 -9.56
CA LEU A 93 -29.12 -6.24 -8.69
C LEU A 93 -29.74 -7.44 -9.43
N PRO A 94 -29.22 -8.67 -9.25
CA PRO A 94 -29.78 -9.84 -9.90
C PRO A 94 -31.08 -10.30 -9.23
N THR A 95 -32.11 -10.58 -10.03
CA THR A 95 -33.29 -11.35 -9.60
C THR A 95 -32.98 -12.85 -9.54
N THR A 96 -33.81 -13.66 -8.85
CA THR A 96 -33.57 -15.12 -8.71
C THR A 96 -33.50 -15.87 -10.03
N ASN A 97 -34.29 -15.47 -11.03
CA ASN A 97 -34.26 -16.08 -12.35
C ASN A 97 -32.99 -15.69 -13.14
N GLU A 98 -32.54 -14.45 -13.00
CA GLU A 98 -31.30 -13.96 -13.63
C GLU A 98 -30.06 -14.64 -13.05
N LEU A 99 -30.07 -15.05 -11.78
CA LEU A 99 -28.95 -15.80 -11.16
C LEU A 99 -28.64 -17.10 -11.91
N ASN A 100 -29.67 -17.85 -12.32
CA ASN A 100 -29.47 -19.10 -13.06
C ASN A 100 -28.91 -18.84 -14.48
N GLU A 101 -29.35 -17.75 -15.11
CA GLU A 101 -28.81 -17.33 -16.42
C GLU A 101 -27.35 -16.89 -16.31
N ILE A 102 -27.01 -16.14 -15.26
CA ILE A 102 -25.65 -15.69 -14.97
C ILE A 102 -24.74 -16.90 -14.72
N ASP A 103 -25.15 -17.83 -13.87
CA ASP A 103 -24.40 -19.05 -13.57
C ASP A 103 -24.14 -19.86 -14.85
N ALA A 104 -25.15 -19.96 -15.74
CA ALA A 104 -24.99 -20.61 -17.04
C ALA A 104 -24.01 -19.86 -17.97
N ILE A 105 -24.02 -18.52 -17.96
CA ILE A 105 -23.06 -17.71 -18.74
C ILE A 105 -21.63 -17.94 -18.22
N TYR A 106 -21.40 -17.96 -16.90
CA TYR A 106 -20.09 -18.22 -16.31
C TYR A 106 -19.53 -19.59 -16.75
N VAL A 107 -20.35 -20.65 -16.59
CA VAL A 107 -19.94 -22.02 -16.92
C VAL A 107 -19.59 -22.15 -18.40
N ARG A 108 -20.46 -21.63 -19.29
CA ARG A 108 -20.24 -21.73 -20.73
C ARG A 108 -19.08 -20.86 -21.19
N PHE A 109 -18.88 -19.67 -20.62
CA PHE A 109 -17.77 -18.79 -20.96
C PHE A 109 -16.42 -19.44 -20.63
N LEU A 110 -16.32 -20.10 -19.46
CA LEU A 110 -15.12 -20.85 -19.06
C LEU A 110 -14.89 -22.08 -19.95
N ASN A 111 -15.93 -22.85 -20.28
CA ASN A 111 -15.83 -23.99 -21.20
C ASN A 111 -15.36 -23.55 -22.61
N ALA A 112 -15.90 -22.44 -23.11
CA ALA A 112 -15.54 -21.89 -24.42
C ALA A 112 -14.11 -21.31 -24.48
N GLY A 113 -13.32 -21.39 -23.40
CA GLY A 113 -11.94 -20.88 -23.35
C GLY A 113 -11.86 -19.36 -23.20
N GLY A 114 -12.91 -18.73 -22.65
CA GLY A 114 -12.94 -17.28 -22.46
C GLY A 114 -11.79 -16.74 -21.61
N LEU A 115 -11.33 -17.49 -20.59
CA LEU A 115 -10.16 -17.12 -19.79
C LEU A 115 -8.86 -17.04 -20.62
N ILE A 116 -8.66 -18.00 -21.53
CA ILE A 116 -7.53 -18.02 -22.45
C ILE A 116 -7.60 -16.79 -23.38
N CYS A 117 -8.80 -16.46 -23.88
CA CYS A 117 -8.99 -15.24 -24.68
C CYS A 117 -8.58 -13.99 -23.89
N LEU A 118 -9.04 -13.83 -22.65
CA LEU A 118 -8.71 -12.66 -21.82
C LEU A 118 -7.21 -12.53 -21.56
N LEU A 119 -6.52 -13.63 -21.23
CA LEU A 119 -5.06 -13.65 -21.06
C LEU A 119 -4.32 -13.31 -22.35
N ASN A 120 -4.78 -13.83 -23.48
CA ASN A 120 -4.19 -13.53 -24.79
C ASN A 120 -4.40 -12.08 -25.22
N ILE A 121 -5.49 -11.42 -24.79
CA ILE A 121 -5.72 -10.00 -25.09
C ILE A 121 -4.61 -9.15 -24.44
N LEU A 122 -4.22 -9.44 -23.19
CA LEU A 122 -3.20 -8.67 -22.47
C LEU A 122 -1.85 -8.59 -23.19
N THR A 123 -1.52 -9.61 -23.99
CA THR A 123 -0.25 -9.69 -24.72
C THR A 123 -0.38 -9.42 -26.23
N HIS A 124 -1.56 -9.00 -26.69
CA HIS A 124 -1.85 -8.88 -28.10
C HIS A 124 -1.26 -7.61 -28.73
N LYS A 125 -0.66 -7.76 -29.92
CA LYS A 125 0.00 -6.66 -30.64
C LYS A 125 -0.94 -5.51 -31.01
N GLN A 126 -2.21 -5.79 -31.27
CA GLN A 126 -3.19 -4.74 -31.59
C GLN A 126 -3.35 -3.72 -30.45
N LEU A 127 -3.24 -4.17 -29.19
CA LEU A 127 -3.30 -3.26 -28.05
C LEU A 127 -2.01 -2.45 -27.91
N THR A 128 -0.87 -3.00 -28.28
CA THR A 128 0.42 -2.32 -28.14
C THR A 128 0.67 -1.32 -29.28
N GLU A 129 0.23 -1.61 -30.51
CA GLU A 129 0.60 -0.83 -31.70
C GLU A 129 -0.51 0.09 -32.23
N GLN A 130 -1.78 -0.22 -31.99
CA GLN A 130 -2.92 0.46 -32.65
C GLN A 130 -3.90 1.14 -31.68
N CYS A 131 -3.72 0.92 -30.38
CA CYS A 131 -4.62 1.42 -29.35
C CYS A 131 -3.99 2.60 -28.62
N ASP A 132 -4.74 3.68 -28.48
CA ASP A 132 -4.34 4.82 -27.67
C ASP A 132 -4.27 4.45 -26.18
N ILE A 133 -3.46 5.23 -25.46
CA ILE A 133 -3.08 5.00 -24.06
C ILE A 133 -4.28 4.83 -23.15
N LYS A 134 -5.26 5.74 -23.24
CA LYS A 134 -6.43 5.72 -22.35
C LYS A 134 -7.27 4.48 -22.58
N THR A 135 -7.58 4.18 -23.84
CA THR A 135 -8.38 3.00 -24.20
C THR A 135 -7.73 1.72 -23.72
N ARG A 136 -6.42 1.58 -23.90
CA ARG A 136 -5.70 0.40 -23.43
C ARG A 136 -5.78 0.26 -21.90
N LYS A 137 -5.62 1.34 -21.15
CA LYS A 137 -5.75 1.34 -19.69
C LYS A 137 -7.16 0.92 -19.25
N SER A 138 -8.21 1.44 -19.88
CA SER A 138 -9.59 1.03 -19.58
C SER A 138 -9.86 -0.43 -19.96
N ILE A 139 -9.25 -0.93 -21.04
CA ILE A 139 -9.32 -2.35 -21.44
C ILE A 139 -8.66 -3.23 -20.38
N TYR A 140 -7.44 -2.89 -19.94
CA TYR A 140 -6.73 -3.62 -18.90
C TYR A 140 -7.51 -3.64 -17.59
N LEU A 141 -8.07 -2.51 -17.17
CA LEU A 141 -8.90 -2.43 -15.96
C LEU A 141 -10.03 -3.47 -15.98
N ILE A 142 -10.83 -3.49 -17.05
CA ILE A 142 -11.97 -4.42 -17.17
C ILE A 142 -11.50 -5.87 -17.24
N ILE A 143 -10.39 -6.14 -17.95
CA ILE A 143 -9.82 -7.48 -18.03
C ILE A 143 -9.37 -7.94 -16.64
N PHE A 144 -8.65 -7.11 -15.87
CA PHE A 144 -8.20 -7.49 -14.53
C PHE A 144 -9.37 -7.77 -13.58
N TYR A 145 -10.44 -6.96 -13.63
CA TYR A 145 -11.67 -7.23 -12.89
C TYR A 145 -12.30 -8.59 -13.22
N MET A 146 -12.38 -8.93 -14.52
CA MET A 146 -12.91 -10.23 -14.95
C MET A 146 -11.97 -11.37 -14.56
N LEU A 147 -10.67 -11.24 -14.83
CA LEU A 147 -9.66 -12.25 -14.51
C LEU A 147 -9.64 -12.56 -13.02
N LYS A 148 -9.68 -11.55 -12.16
CA LYS A 148 -9.71 -11.73 -10.70
C LYS A 148 -10.89 -12.60 -10.26
N ARG A 149 -12.10 -12.32 -10.76
CA ARG A 149 -13.29 -13.16 -10.50
C ARG A 149 -13.10 -14.58 -10.99
N PHE A 150 -12.67 -14.76 -12.24
CA PHE A 150 -12.49 -16.09 -12.82
C PHE A 150 -11.39 -16.89 -12.12
N LEU A 151 -10.29 -16.27 -11.72
CA LEU A 151 -9.22 -16.93 -10.98
C LEU A 151 -9.67 -17.35 -9.58
N ILE A 152 -10.48 -16.53 -8.91
CA ILE A 152 -11.09 -16.90 -7.62
C ILE A 152 -12.01 -18.12 -7.79
N ILE A 153 -12.86 -18.14 -8.83
CA ILE A 153 -13.70 -19.29 -9.18
C ILE A 153 -12.83 -20.53 -9.42
N LEU A 154 -11.76 -20.39 -10.20
CA LEU A 154 -10.83 -21.49 -10.48
C LEU A 154 -10.09 -21.96 -9.22
N GLY A 155 -9.76 -21.06 -8.29
CA GLY A 155 -9.18 -21.41 -7.01
C GLY A 155 -10.10 -22.30 -6.17
N PHE A 156 -11.37 -21.89 -6.00
CA PHE A 156 -12.36 -22.72 -5.30
C PHE A 156 -12.66 -24.04 -5.99
N TYR A 157 -12.63 -24.04 -7.32
CA TYR A 157 -12.76 -25.25 -8.12
C TYR A 157 -11.58 -26.20 -7.87
N GLN A 158 -10.34 -25.68 -7.90
CA GLN A 158 -9.13 -26.45 -7.66
C GLN A 158 -9.14 -27.07 -6.25
N LEU A 159 -9.49 -26.29 -5.22
CA LEU A 159 -9.65 -26.76 -3.83
C LEU A 159 -10.54 -27.99 -3.70
N LYS A 160 -11.61 -28.08 -4.50
CA LYS A 160 -12.52 -29.23 -4.50
C LYS A 160 -12.00 -30.44 -5.28
N THR A 161 -11.12 -30.20 -6.26
CA THR A 161 -10.47 -31.27 -7.03
C THR A 161 -9.24 -31.85 -6.32
N THR A 162 -8.56 -31.08 -5.47
CA THR A 162 -7.35 -31.50 -4.75
C THR A 162 -7.69 -31.98 -3.33
N ASN A 163 -7.44 -33.25 -3.02
CA ASN A 163 -7.73 -33.86 -1.71
C ASN A 163 -6.75 -33.46 -0.57
N SER A 164 -5.91 -32.44 -0.76
CA SER A 164 -4.87 -32.03 0.21
C SER A 164 -5.40 -31.03 1.24
N SER A 165 -5.70 -31.48 2.47
CA SER A 165 -6.41 -30.66 3.46
C SER A 165 -5.67 -29.39 3.93
N ILE A 166 -4.32 -29.41 4.02
CA ILE A 166 -3.56 -28.33 4.66
C ILE A 166 -3.34 -27.14 3.72
N ASP A 167 -2.90 -27.38 2.47
CA ASP A 167 -2.74 -26.31 1.46
C ASP A 167 -4.09 -25.68 1.08
N ASN A 168 -5.17 -26.45 1.26
CA ASN A 168 -6.52 -26.02 0.94
C ASN A 168 -7.06 -24.97 1.92
N GLU A 169 -6.71 -25.03 3.22
CA GLU A 169 -7.16 -24.05 4.22
C GLU A 169 -6.48 -22.69 4.02
N SER A 170 -5.18 -22.68 3.73
CA SER A 170 -4.42 -21.46 3.43
C SER A 170 -4.95 -20.73 2.20
N LEU A 171 -5.28 -21.49 1.14
CA LEU A 171 -5.79 -20.92 -0.11
C LEU A 171 -7.24 -20.45 0.01
N ASP A 172 -8.12 -21.14 0.75
CA ASP A 172 -9.49 -20.64 1.03
C ASP A 172 -9.45 -19.30 1.79
N GLN A 173 -8.55 -19.17 2.77
CA GLN A 173 -8.36 -17.92 3.49
C GLN A 173 -7.93 -16.77 2.56
N ILE A 174 -6.92 -16.99 1.70
CA ILE A 174 -6.49 -15.98 0.72
C ILE A 174 -7.67 -15.59 -0.19
N LEU A 175 -8.35 -16.58 -0.78
CA LEU A 175 -9.46 -16.35 -1.69
C LEU A 175 -10.61 -15.58 -1.03
N SER A 176 -10.83 -15.75 0.27
CA SER A 176 -11.88 -15.05 1.03
C SER A 176 -11.52 -13.60 1.41
N LEU A 177 -10.23 -13.28 1.49
CA LEU A 177 -9.72 -11.98 1.95
C LEU A 177 -9.50 -10.98 0.81
N ILE A 178 -9.43 -11.45 -0.44
CA ILE A 178 -9.19 -10.56 -1.58
C ILE A 178 -10.41 -9.65 -1.78
N PRO A 179 -10.22 -8.31 -1.74
CA PRO A 179 -11.33 -7.39 -1.82
C PRO A 179 -11.98 -7.45 -3.20
N MET A 180 -13.28 -7.72 -3.26
CA MET A 180 -14.03 -7.63 -4.51
C MET A 180 -14.54 -6.20 -4.68
N SER A 181 -13.77 -5.37 -5.37
CA SER A 181 -14.19 -4.03 -5.80
C SER A 181 -15.33 -4.14 -6.81
N THR A 182 -16.38 -3.34 -6.62
CA THR A 182 -17.36 -3.08 -7.67
C THR A 182 -16.95 -1.79 -8.38
N ILE A 183 -17.04 -1.75 -9.72
CA ILE A 183 -16.67 -0.56 -10.50
C ILE A 183 -17.51 0.67 -10.11
N PHE A 184 -18.66 0.48 -9.43
CA PHE A 184 -19.69 1.51 -9.24
C PHE A 184 -20.15 1.77 -7.79
N VAL A 185 -19.71 1.00 -6.78
CA VAL A 185 -20.16 1.20 -5.38
C VAL A 185 -18.96 1.06 -4.42
N GLY A 186 -18.73 2.12 -3.64
CA GLY A 186 -17.62 2.27 -2.69
C GLY A 186 -17.71 1.44 -1.39
N ASP A 187 -18.53 0.40 -1.35
CA ASP A 187 -18.64 -0.48 -0.19
C ASP A 187 -18.01 -1.85 -0.49
N HIS A 188 -16.85 -2.09 0.11
CA HIS A 188 -16.16 -3.37 0.11
C HIS A 188 -16.95 -4.39 0.95
N HIS A 189 -17.76 -5.24 0.30
CA HIS A 189 -18.23 -6.47 0.96
C HIS A 189 -17.38 -7.67 0.49
N PRO A 190 -16.64 -8.34 1.40
CA PRO A 190 -15.80 -9.50 1.10
C PRO A 190 -16.67 -10.77 0.96
N SER A 191 -17.75 -10.72 0.19
CA SER A 191 -18.61 -11.87 -0.01
C SER A 191 -18.33 -12.50 -1.36
N VAL A 192 -17.34 -13.39 -1.39
CA VAL A 192 -16.97 -14.24 -2.53
C VAL A 192 -18.01 -15.38 -2.72
N LEU A 193 -19.27 -15.13 -2.35
CA LEU A 193 -20.35 -16.11 -2.31
C LEU A 193 -20.76 -16.55 -3.71
N ILE A 194 -20.76 -15.63 -4.67
CA ILE A 194 -21.11 -15.89 -6.07
C ILE A 194 -20.03 -16.77 -6.70
N GLU A 195 -18.77 -16.41 -6.53
CA GLU A 195 -17.64 -17.15 -7.07
C GLU A 195 -17.53 -18.55 -6.44
N LYS A 196 -17.72 -18.66 -5.11
CA LYS A 196 -17.84 -19.96 -4.43
C LYS A 196 -18.97 -20.79 -5.04
N ARG A 197 -20.18 -20.24 -5.21
CA ARG A 197 -21.34 -20.95 -5.80
C ARG A 197 -21.03 -21.46 -7.21
N ILE A 198 -20.47 -20.62 -8.07
CA ILE A 198 -20.13 -20.98 -9.45
C ILE A 198 -19.07 -22.10 -9.47
N ALA A 199 -18.07 -22.03 -8.58
CA ALA A 199 -17.08 -23.09 -8.45
C ALA A 199 -17.70 -24.45 -8.05
N ILE A 200 -18.73 -24.45 -7.17
CA ILE A 200 -19.49 -25.67 -6.85
C ILE A 200 -20.20 -26.21 -8.09
N LEU A 201 -20.86 -25.35 -8.86
CA LEU A 201 -21.59 -25.75 -10.06
C LEU A 201 -20.66 -26.32 -11.13
N LEU A 202 -19.50 -25.70 -11.35
CA LEU A 202 -18.47 -26.20 -12.25
C LEU A 202 -17.98 -27.59 -11.82
N TYR A 203 -17.76 -27.79 -10.52
CA TYR A 203 -17.36 -29.10 -9.97
C TYR A 203 -18.47 -30.16 -10.09
N GLN A 204 -19.74 -29.77 -10.02
CA GLN A 204 -20.86 -30.70 -10.21
C GLN A 204 -21.04 -31.12 -11.67
N HIS A 205 -20.71 -30.24 -12.62
CA HIS A 205 -20.90 -30.43 -14.06
C HIS A 205 -19.58 -30.57 -14.84
N MET A 206 -18.56 -31.15 -14.22
CA MET A 206 -17.21 -31.31 -14.80
C MET A 206 -17.18 -32.05 -16.14
N GLU A 207 -18.05 -33.06 -16.28
CA GLU A 207 -18.14 -33.88 -17.49
C GLU A 207 -18.90 -33.17 -18.61
N ASP A 208 -19.91 -32.37 -18.27
CA ASP A 208 -20.74 -31.63 -19.21
C ASP A 208 -20.02 -30.39 -19.76
N TYR A 209 -19.21 -29.73 -18.93
CA TYR A 209 -18.53 -28.48 -19.26
C TYR A 209 -17.05 -28.52 -18.82
N PRO A 210 -16.20 -29.30 -19.51
CA PRO A 210 -14.79 -29.42 -19.14
C PRO A 210 -14.07 -28.09 -19.34
N ILE A 211 -13.30 -27.67 -18.33
CA ILE A 211 -12.46 -26.48 -18.44
C ILE A 211 -11.22 -26.82 -19.28
N PRO A 212 -10.92 -26.06 -20.36
CA PRO A 212 -9.72 -26.28 -21.15
C PRO A 212 -8.45 -26.24 -20.30
N LYS A 213 -7.54 -27.21 -20.46
CA LYS A 213 -6.31 -27.31 -19.64
C LYS A 213 -5.42 -26.05 -19.75
N ASN A 214 -5.46 -25.37 -20.89
CA ASN A 214 -4.69 -24.14 -21.12
C ASN A 214 -5.28 -22.91 -20.39
N SER A 215 -6.46 -23.05 -19.79
CA SER A 215 -7.08 -22.00 -18.96
C SER A 215 -6.39 -21.85 -17.60
N PHE A 216 -5.66 -22.87 -17.13
CA PHE A 216 -4.91 -22.76 -15.89
C PHE A 216 -3.67 -21.88 -16.06
N LEU A 217 -3.35 -21.12 -15.01
CA LEU A 217 -2.21 -20.22 -15.02
C LEU A 217 -0.88 -20.97 -15.11
N GLN A 218 0.10 -20.31 -15.72
CA GLN A 218 1.47 -20.77 -15.89
C GLN A 218 2.39 -19.65 -15.42
N TYR A 219 3.65 -19.99 -15.17
CA TYR A 219 4.66 -19.03 -14.72
C TYR A 219 4.81 -17.82 -15.67
N ASN A 220 4.70 -18.04 -16.98
CA ASN A 220 4.78 -16.96 -17.96
C ASN A 220 3.70 -15.88 -17.75
N HIS A 221 2.48 -16.27 -17.37
CA HIS A 221 1.40 -15.32 -17.09
C HIS A 221 1.72 -14.44 -15.87
N ILE A 222 2.37 -15.00 -14.84
CA ILE A 222 2.82 -14.25 -13.65
C ILE A 222 3.86 -13.21 -14.03
N ILE A 223 4.82 -13.59 -14.88
CA ILE A 223 5.82 -12.66 -15.41
C ILE A 223 5.15 -11.53 -16.21
N ASP A 224 4.17 -11.86 -17.06
CA ASP A 224 3.47 -10.86 -17.86
C ASP A 224 2.67 -9.88 -16.98
N PHE A 225 2.05 -10.36 -15.89
CA PHE A 225 1.42 -9.47 -14.89
C PHE A 225 2.44 -8.54 -14.23
N MET A 226 3.62 -9.02 -13.83
CA MET A 226 4.66 -8.16 -13.26
C MET A 226 5.12 -7.08 -14.25
N ARG A 227 5.29 -7.41 -15.53
CA ARG A 227 5.61 -6.43 -16.59
C ARG A 227 4.52 -5.38 -16.74
N LEU A 228 3.25 -5.81 -16.77
CA LEU A 228 2.12 -4.90 -16.89
C LEU A 228 2.03 -3.95 -15.69
N ILE A 229 2.27 -4.45 -14.47
CA ILE A 229 2.31 -3.63 -13.25
C ILE A 229 3.40 -2.56 -13.35
N TRP A 230 4.61 -2.91 -13.78
CA TRP A 230 5.68 -1.92 -13.98
C TRP A 230 5.27 -0.83 -14.99
N CYS A 231 4.68 -1.21 -16.13
CA CYS A 231 4.22 -0.26 -17.14
C CYS A 231 3.06 0.63 -16.64
N LEU A 232 2.17 0.10 -15.80
CA LEU A 232 1.04 0.85 -15.23
C LEU A 232 1.45 1.76 -14.07
N ALA A 233 2.49 1.37 -13.32
CA ALA A 233 3.03 2.15 -12.20
C ALA A 233 3.99 3.27 -12.64
N SER A 234 4.50 3.24 -13.88
CA SER A 234 5.40 4.26 -14.43
C SER A 234 4.65 5.53 -14.85
N ASN A 235 5.22 6.71 -14.57
CA ASN A 235 4.61 8.02 -14.86
C ASN A 235 4.76 8.44 -16.34
N ASN A 236 5.58 7.75 -17.11
CA ASN A 236 5.94 8.20 -18.44
C ASN A 236 4.97 7.71 -19.53
N LYS A 237 4.53 8.65 -20.38
CA LYS A 237 3.66 8.39 -21.54
C LYS A 237 4.33 7.49 -22.58
N GLN A 238 5.67 7.45 -22.63
CA GLN A 238 6.43 6.57 -23.53
C GLN A 238 6.55 5.12 -23.01
N ILE A 239 6.66 4.92 -21.70
CA ILE A 239 6.80 3.58 -21.07
C ILE A 239 5.46 2.92 -20.81
N SER A 240 4.44 3.70 -20.49
CA SER A 240 3.09 3.18 -20.32
C SER A 240 2.51 2.57 -21.60
N CYS A 241 3.19 2.72 -22.75
CA CYS A 241 2.53 2.56 -24.04
C CYS A 241 3.21 1.77 -25.15
N ASP A 242 4.46 2.04 -25.52
CA ASP A 242 4.88 1.57 -26.85
C ASP A 242 5.83 0.37 -26.81
N VAL A 243 6.47 0.08 -25.68
CA VAL A 243 7.55 -0.92 -25.62
C VAL A 243 7.66 -1.31 -24.12
N ASN A 244 7.35 -2.51 -23.61
CA ASN A 244 7.64 -3.81 -24.18
C ASN A 244 7.23 -4.95 -23.20
N LEU A 245 6.34 -5.85 -23.61
CA LEU A 245 6.27 -7.20 -23.01
C LEU A 245 7.54 -8.03 -23.32
N LYS A 246 8.44 -7.49 -24.15
CA LYS A 246 9.70 -8.13 -24.60
C LYS A 246 10.98 -7.39 -24.19
N ASN A 247 10.90 -6.33 -23.39
CA ASN A 247 12.10 -5.63 -22.91
C ASN A 247 12.75 -6.48 -21.84
N ASP A 248 14.08 -6.43 -21.81
CA ASP A 248 14.84 -6.94 -20.67
C ASP A 248 14.41 -6.18 -19.40
N PHE A 249 14.22 -6.92 -18.32
CA PHE A 249 13.80 -6.38 -17.02
C PHE A 249 14.73 -5.27 -16.49
N ASN A 250 16.02 -5.35 -16.84
CA ASN A 250 17.00 -4.33 -16.46
C ASN A 250 16.72 -2.97 -17.11
N LEU A 251 16.23 -2.96 -18.34
CA LEU A 251 15.88 -1.72 -19.03
C LEU A 251 14.66 -1.07 -18.35
N ILE A 252 13.65 -1.89 -18.00
CA ILE A 252 12.44 -1.44 -17.29
C ILE A 252 12.82 -0.80 -15.94
N HIS A 253 13.69 -1.46 -15.17
CA HIS A 253 14.18 -0.93 -13.90
C HIS A 253 14.94 0.39 -14.06
N GLN A 254 15.85 0.48 -15.03
CA GLN A 254 16.64 1.70 -15.27
C GLN A 254 15.74 2.87 -15.63
N THR A 255 14.74 2.64 -16.47
CA THR A 255 13.81 3.68 -16.87
C THR A 255 12.91 4.11 -15.71
N PHE A 256 12.39 3.17 -14.93
CA PHE A 256 11.58 3.46 -13.76
C PHE A 256 12.35 4.32 -12.74
N LYS A 257 13.64 4.02 -12.55
CA LYS A 257 14.52 4.78 -11.67
C LYS A 257 14.81 6.19 -12.19
N GLN A 258 15.07 6.35 -13.48
CA GLN A 258 15.37 7.67 -14.07
C GLN A 258 14.18 8.64 -13.98
N GLU A 259 12.96 8.12 -14.04
CA GLU A 259 11.72 8.91 -13.94
C GLU A 259 11.52 9.53 -12.55
N ASN A 260 11.94 8.82 -11.51
CA ASN A 260 11.62 9.17 -10.13
C ASN A 260 12.72 10.00 -9.43
N ILE A 261 13.84 10.30 -10.11
CA ILE A 261 15.01 11.04 -9.56
C ILE A 261 14.85 12.58 -9.62
N ASN A 262 13.82 13.12 -10.27
CA ASN A 262 13.57 14.57 -10.34
C ASN A 262 12.46 15.02 -9.37
N PRO A 263 12.72 15.20 -8.06
CA PRO A 263 11.74 15.68 -7.09
C PRO A 263 11.38 17.17 -7.26
N ASN A 264 12.12 17.93 -8.08
CA ASN A 264 11.89 19.38 -8.27
C ASN A 264 10.65 19.72 -9.10
N GLU A 265 9.99 18.75 -9.74
CA GLU A 265 8.70 18.94 -10.41
C GLU A 265 7.50 18.77 -9.47
N GLN A 266 7.72 18.71 -8.15
CA GLN A 266 6.65 18.69 -7.14
C GLN A 266 5.73 19.92 -7.19
N PHE A 267 6.19 21.06 -7.71
CA PHE A 267 5.40 22.30 -7.75
C PHE A 267 4.33 22.36 -8.86
N PHE A 268 4.24 21.37 -9.75
CA PHE A 268 3.18 21.29 -10.77
C PHE A 268 2.19 20.13 -10.55
N LEU A 269 2.29 19.39 -9.43
CA LEU A 269 1.47 18.20 -9.16
C LEU A 269 0.02 18.48 -8.70
N ASN A 270 -0.46 19.73 -8.71
CA ASN A 270 -1.85 20.03 -8.35
C ASN A 270 -2.85 19.94 -9.51
N ASP A 271 -2.38 19.65 -10.73
CA ASP A 271 -3.25 19.33 -11.87
C ASP A 271 -3.31 17.80 -12.10
N TYR A 272 -3.72 17.03 -11.07
CA TYR A 272 -4.14 15.64 -11.28
C TYR A 272 -5.47 15.64 -12.05
N SER A 273 -5.38 15.58 -13.37
CA SER A 273 -6.51 15.23 -14.22
C SER A 273 -7.02 13.83 -13.90
N ASP A 274 -8.31 13.56 -14.11
CA ASP A 274 -8.96 12.25 -13.96
C ASP A 274 -8.22 11.08 -14.68
N GLU A 275 -7.29 11.37 -15.60
CA GLU A 275 -6.48 10.43 -16.39
C GLU A 275 -5.60 9.47 -15.56
N ASP A 276 -5.15 9.88 -14.37
CA ASP A 276 -4.28 9.07 -13.52
C ASP A 276 -5.04 8.07 -12.64
N THR A 277 -6.34 8.28 -12.41
CA THR A 277 -7.14 7.46 -11.50
C THR A 277 -7.40 6.05 -12.05
N GLU A 278 -7.83 5.91 -13.31
CA GLU A 278 -8.04 4.60 -13.95
C GLU A 278 -6.75 3.79 -14.03
N SER A 279 -5.61 4.45 -14.24
CA SER A 279 -4.28 3.83 -14.30
C SER A 279 -3.89 3.21 -12.97
N GLN A 280 -4.04 3.99 -11.89
CA GLN A 280 -3.78 3.55 -10.52
C GLN A 280 -4.72 2.41 -10.12
N LEU A 281 -6.00 2.49 -10.49
CA LEU A 281 -6.97 1.42 -10.25
C LEU A 281 -6.62 0.14 -11.03
N ALA A 282 -6.22 0.25 -12.29
CA ALA A 282 -5.81 -0.91 -13.08
C ALA A 282 -4.56 -1.58 -12.50
N CYS A 283 -3.60 -0.78 -12.04
CA CYS A 283 -2.41 -1.28 -11.36
C CYS A 283 -2.76 -1.98 -10.04
N ARG A 284 -3.65 -1.39 -9.24
CA ARG A 284 -4.16 -1.98 -8.00
C ARG A 284 -4.80 -3.34 -8.25
N GLU A 285 -5.75 -3.43 -9.19
CA GLU A 285 -6.42 -4.69 -9.51
C GLU A 285 -5.42 -5.74 -10.05
N CYS A 286 -4.41 -5.33 -10.82
CA CYS A 286 -3.37 -6.23 -11.31
C CYS A 286 -2.45 -6.74 -10.19
N LEU A 287 -2.12 -5.91 -9.18
CA LEU A 287 -1.36 -6.34 -8.00
C LEU A 287 -2.09 -7.42 -7.20
N GLU A 288 -3.40 -7.24 -7.00
CA GLU A 288 -4.25 -8.24 -6.36
C GLU A 288 -4.37 -9.52 -7.21
N LEU A 289 -4.45 -9.37 -8.53
CA LEU A 289 -4.42 -10.49 -9.48
C LEU A 289 -3.09 -11.25 -9.42
N LEU A 290 -1.97 -10.55 -9.28
CA LEU A 290 -0.64 -11.14 -9.13
C LEU A 290 -0.57 -11.98 -7.85
N CYS A 291 -1.04 -11.45 -6.73
CA CYS A 291 -1.15 -12.16 -5.46
C CYS A 291 -1.96 -13.47 -5.60
N LEU A 292 -3.12 -13.39 -6.25
CA LEU A 292 -3.93 -14.56 -6.60
C LEU A 292 -3.18 -15.56 -7.47
N SER A 293 -2.50 -15.09 -8.51
CA SER A 293 -1.82 -15.94 -9.49
C SER A 293 -0.67 -16.74 -8.86
N ILE A 294 0.10 -16.12 -7.96
CA ILE A 294 1.18 -16.78 -7.20
C ILE A 294 0.59 -17.82 -6.25
N SER A 295 -0.53 -17.50 -5.59
CA SER A 295 -1.22 -18.42 -4.68
C SER A 295 -1.77 -19.65 -5.39
N LEU A 296 -2.29 -19.49 -6.62
CA LEU A 296 -2.81 -20.57 -7.46
C LEU A 296 -1.72 -21.42 -8.12
N VAL A 297 -0.50 -20.90 -8.24
CA VAL A 297 0.67 -21.60 -8.81
C VAL A 297 1.83 -21.56 -7.80
N PRO A 298 1.78 -22.36 -6.71
CA PRO A 298 2.79 -22.31 -5.64
C PRO A 298 4.23 -22.56 -6.12
N SER A 299 4.42 -23.36 -7.18
CA SER A 299 5.75 -23.61 -7.77
C SER A 299 6.43 -22.36 -8.34
N SER A 300 5.65 -21.29 -8.59
CA SER A 300 6.18 -20.02 -9.10
C SER A 300 7.05 -19.28 -8.09
N VAL A 301 6.80 -19.45 -6.78
CA VAL A 301 7.56 -18.77 -5.72
C VAL A 301 9.03 -19.18 -5.78
N GLU A 302 9.32 -20.47 -5.83
CA GLU A 302 10.71 -20.97 -5.91
C GLU A 302 11.45 -20.51 -7.18
N GLN A 303 10.71 -20.25 -8.26
CA GLN A 303 11.26 -19.70 -9.49
C GLN A 303 11.54 -18.21 -9.34
N LEU A 304 10.59 -17.42 -8.82
CA LEU A 304 10.75 -15.98 -8.55
C LEU A 304 11.92 -15.68 -7.60
N LEU A 305 12.11 -16.50 -6.57
CA LEU A 305 13.19 -16.33 -5.60
C LEU A 305 14.60 -16.45 -6.21
N LYS A 306 14.73 -17.08 -7.38
CA LYS A 306 16.01 -17.23 -8.10
C LYS A 306 16.28 -16.10 -9.09
N GLU A 307 15.27 -15.29 -9.39
CA GLU A 307 15.31 -14.31 -10.45
C GLU A 307 15.69 -12.92 -9.94
N ASN A 308 16.70 -12.31 -10.55
CA ASN A 308 17.19 -10.98 -10.14
C ASN A 308 16.15 -9.87 -10.39
N PHE A 309 15.29 -10.03 -11.39
CA PHE A 309 14.28 -9.02 -11.72
C PHE A 309 13.22 -8.86 -10.61
N PHE A 310 13.02 -9.88 -9.77
CA PHE A 310 12.08 -9.81 -8.68
C PHE A 310 12.54 -8.81 -7.60
N GLU A 311 13.84 -8.71 -7.36
CA GLU A 311 14.41 -7.68 -6.47
C GLU A 311 14.13 -6.27 -7.01
N TYR A 312 14.38 -6.05 -8.31
CA TYR A 312 14.10 -4.75 -8.94
C TYR A 312 12.62 -4.39 -8.87
N PHE A 313 11.74 -5.35 -9.10
CA PHE A 313 10.29 -5.15 -9.03
C PHE A 313 9.84 -4.66 -7.66
N LEU A 314 10.37 -5.26 -6.59
CA LEU A 314 10.05 -4.86 -5.21
C LEU A 314 10.57 -3.45 -4.89
N ILE A 315 11.80 -3.13 -5.29
CA ILE A 315 12.40 -1.80 -5.07
C ILE A 315 11.58 -0.74 -5.81
N ASP A 316 11.28 -0.98 -7.08
CA ASP A 316 10.59 -0.01 -7.93
C ASP A 316 9.20 0.31 -7.38
N LEU A 317 8.44 -0.71 -6.98
CA LEU A 317 7.09 -0.50 -6.46
C LEU A 317 7.06 0.08 -5.05
N ILE A 318 7.91 -0.37 -4.13
CA ILE A 318 7.81 0.03 -2.72
C ILE A 318 8.55 1.34 -2.47
N LEU A 319 9.72 1.54 -3.09
CA LEU A 319 10.59 2.69 -2.81
C LEU A 319 10.45 3.81 -3.83
N TYR A 320 10.45 3.48 -5.13
CA TYR A 320 10.53 4.51 -6.17
C TYR A 320 9.15 4.98 -6.67
N CYS A 321 8.10 4.17 -6.57
CA CYS A 321 6.77 4.56 -7.04
C CYS A 321 6.21 5.75 -6.27
N HIS A 322 5.73 6.77 -6.98
CA HIS A 322 5.17 7.99 -6.37
C HIS A 322 3.73 7.83 -5.88
N TYR A 323 2.96 6.90 -6.47
CA TYR A 323 1.54 6.75 -6.16
C TYR A 323 1.32 5.97 -4.85
N PRO A 324 0.75 6.60 -3.80
CA PRO A 324 0.55 5.96 -2.49
C PRO A 324 -0.38 4.75 -2.57
N ILE A 325 -1.44 4.82 -3.39
CA ILE A 325 -2.38 3.71 -3.58
C ILE A 325 -1.66 2.44 -4.05
N ILE A 326 -0.71 2.59 -5.00
CA ILE A 326 0.06 1.47 -5.54
C ILE A 326 1.02 0.92 -4.49
N ARG A 327 1.75 1.78 -3.76
CA ARG A 327 2.65 1.35 -2.68
C ARG A 327 1.92 0.60 -1.58
N HIS A 328 0.82 1.16 -1.07
CA HIS A 328 0.00 0.54 -0.03
C HIS A 328 -0.52 -0.82 -0.51
N THR A 329 -1.11 -0.88 -1.71
CA THR A 329 -1.62 -2.15 -2.27
C THR A 329 -0.51 -3.17 -2.43
N ALA A 330 0.65 -2.79 -2.98
CA ALA A 330 1.79 -3.69 -3.11
C ALA A 330 2.25 -4.24 -1.75
N SER A 331 2.33 -3.37 -0.73
CA SER A 331 2.68 -3.79 0.64
C SER A 331 1.67 -4.77 1.24
N GLU A 332 0.37 -4.53 1.04
CA GLU A 332 -0.68 -5.41 1.54
C GLU A 332 -0.68 -6.76 0.82
N GLN A 333 -0.52 -6.77 -0.51
CA GLN A 333 -0.49 -8.01 -1.30
C GLN A 333 0.74 -8.86 -0.96
N ILE A 334 1.92 -8.25 -0.79
CA ILE A 334 3.12 -8.96 -0.35
C ILE A 334 2.91 -9.56 1.05
N LEU A 335 2.24 -8.83 1.94
CA LEU A 335 1.93 -9.36 3.27
C LEU A 335 0.94 -10.53 3.21
N ILE A 336 -0.10 -10.46 2.38
CA ILE A 336 -1.06 -11.56 2.22
C ILE A 336 -0.33 -12.82 1.73
N LEU A 337 0.53 -12.69 0.72
CA LEU A 337 1.36 -13.80 0.23
C LEU A 337 2.25 -14.37 1.34
N THR A 338 2.97 -13.53 2.08
CA THR A 338 3.91 -13.98 3.12
C THR A 338 3.27 -14.50 4.38
N THR A 339 1.99 -14.22 4.64
CA THR A 339 1.31 -14.65 5.87
C THR A 339 0.39 -15.84 5.66
N ARG A 340 -0.06 -16.08 4.42
CA ARG A 340 -1.12 -17.05 4.13
C ARG A 340 -0.76 -18.07 3.03
N CYS A 341 0.44 -18.05 2.46
CA CYS A 341 0.87 -19.15 1.58
C CYS A 341 1.07 -20.47 2.35
N SER A 342 1.29 -21.58 1.63
CA SER A 342 1.53 -22.89 2.24
C SER A 342 2.77 -22.87 3.14
N GLN A 343 2.68 -23.54 4.31
CA GLN A 343 3.61 -23.36 5.45
C GLN A 343 5.10 -23.42 5.07
N GLY A 344 5.52 -24.34 4.20
CA GLY A 344 6.92 -24.48 3.80
C GLY A 344 7.43 -23.39 2.84
N GLN A 345 6.55 -22.78 2.04
CA GLN A 345 6.93 -21.71 1.10
C GLN A 345 6.91 -20.34 1.79
N THR A 346 6.01 -20.17 2.76
CA THR A 346 5.85 -18.99 3.59
C THR A 346 7.16 -18.64 4.31
N GLU A 347 7.84 -19.61 4.92
CA GLU A 347 9.11 -19.36 5.61
C GLU A 347 10.23 -18.89 4.67
N ASN A 348 10.35 -19.52 3.50
CA ASN A 348 11.39 -19.20 2.52
C ASN A 348 11.16 -17.82 1.89
N LEU A 349 9.91 -17.53 1.50
CA LEU A 349 9.52 -16.23 0.95
C LEU A 349 9.70 -15.13 1.99
N LEU A 350 9.30 -15.37 3.25
CA LEU A 350 9.45 -14.42 4.35
C LEU A 350 10.92 -14.10 4.61
N LYS A 351 11.78 -15.12 4.76
CA LYS A 351 13.23 -14.93 4.95
C LYS A 351 13.85 -14.16 3.78
N TYR A 352 13.54 -14.56 2.55
CA TYR A 352 14.04 -13.87 1.36
C TYR A 352 13.63 -12.40 1.32
N LEU A 353 12.36 -12.09 1.59
CA LEU A 353 11.87 -10.71 1.53
C LEU A 353 12.48 -9.84 2.62
N ILE A 354 12.63 -10.36 3.84
CA ILE A 354 13.31 -9.64 4.93
C ILE A 354 14.78 -9.41 4.57
N ASP A 355 15.51 -10.45 4.13
CA ASP A 355 16.92 -10.35 3.76
C ASP A 355 17.13 -9.35 2.60
N LYS A 356 16.24 -9.37 1.61
CA LYS A 356 16.26 -8.43 0.49
C LYS A 356 15.93 -7.01 0.93
N GLN A 357 14.95 -6.82 1.80
CA GLN A 357 14.64 -5.49 2.33
C GLN A 357 15.82 -4.93 3.15
N PHE A 358 16.53 -5.75 3.94
CA PHE A 358 17.78 -5.32 4.60
C PHE A 358 18.89 -4.99 3.60
N GLN A 359 19.07 -5.79 2.54
CA GLN A 359 20.04 -5.47 1.48
C GLN A 359 19.71 -4.15 0.78
N ILE A 360 18.43 -3.92 0.48
CA ILE A 360 17.93 -2.68 -0.12
C ILE A 360 18.18 -1.51 0.81
N PHE A 361 17.82 -1.66 2.09
CA PHE A 361 18.01 -0.66 3.12
C PHE A 361 19.48 -0.24 3.25
N ASN A 362 20.40 -1.21 3.36
CA ASN A 362 21.83 -0.95 3.48
C ASN A 362 22.42 -0.31 2.20
N LYS A 363 22.05 -0.82 1.02
CA LYS A 363 22.61 -0.39 -0.27
C LYS A 363 22.08 0.98 -0.72
N TYR A 364 20.84 1.31 -0.37
CA TYR A 364 20.15 2.52 -0.84
C TYR A 364 19.82 3.51 0.30
N SER A 365 20.52 3.43 1.43
CA SER A 365 20.39 4.35 2.57
C SER A 365 20.46 5.84 2.17
N ASN A 366 21.31 6.20 1.21
CA ASN A 366 21.37 7.56 0.67
C ASN A 366 20.13 7.97 -0.15
N ASN A 367 19.50 7.02 -0.85
CA ASN A 367 18.25 7.28 -1.59
C ASN A 367 17.06 7.38 -0.65
N LEU A 368 17.03 6.62 0.46
CA LEU A 368 15.98 6.73 1.48
C LEU A 368 15.89 8.14 2.07
N LYS A 369 17.01 8.85 2.18
CA LYS A 369 17.03 10.29 2.55
C LYS A 369 16.38 11.19 1.50
N ILE A 370 16.50 10.85 0.21
CA ILE A 370 15.90 11.60 -0.90
C ILE A 370 14.38 11.35 -0.97
N TYR A 371 13.93 10.15 -0.61
CA TYR A 371 12.53 9.73 -0.60
C TYR A 371 11.93 9.63 0.81
N SER A 372 12.39 10.47 1.74
CA SER A 372 12.04 10.37 3.16
C SER A 372 10.52 10.38 3.41
N SER A 373 9.77 11.16 2.62
CA SER A 373 8.31 11.27 2.68
C SER A 373 7.57 10.00 2.25
N TYR A 374 8.17 9.19 1.37
CA TYR A 374 7.58 7.95 0.84
C TYR A 374 8.09 6.69 1.54
N SER A 375 9.12 6.82 2.38
CA SER A 375 9.79 5.70 3.05
C SER A 375 8.89 4.98 4.08
N SER A 376 7.80 5.60 4.52
CA SER A 376 6.91 5.07 5.55
C SER A 376 6.32 3.70 5.19
N ASP A 377 5.91 3.51 3.92
CA ASP A 377 5.34 2.24 3.43
C ASP A 377 6.36 1.11 3.41
N PHE A 378 7.61 1.43 3.04
CA PHE A 378 8.72 0.48 3.08
C PHE A 378 8.97 -0.03 4.50
N PHE A 379 9.13 0.89 5.47
CA PHE A 379 9.32 0.51 6.87
C PHE A 379 8.11 -0.22 7.43
N PHE A 380 6.90 0.22 7.09
CA PHE A 380 5.67 -0.43 7.54
C PHE A 380 5.59 -1.89 7.09
N LEU A 381 5.93 -2.18 5.83
CA LEU A 381 6.00 -3.55 5.33
C LEU A 381 7.06 -4.36 6.09
N LEU A 382 8.29 -3.85 6.20
CA LEU A 382 9.38 -4.52 6.89
C LEU A 382 9.03 -4.85 8.35
N CYS A 383 8.48 -3.88 9.08
CA CYS A 383 8.03 -4.03 10.46
C CYS A 383 6.94 -5.11 10.60
N ARG A 384 5.96 -5.15 9.68
CA ARG A 384 4.92 -6.19 9.69
C ARG A 384 5.47 -7.58 9.37
N LEU A 385 6.42 -7.69 8.44
CA LEU A 385 7.09 -8.95 8.13
C LEU A 385 7.91 -9.45 9.33
N LEU A 386 8.66 -8.56 10.01
CA LEU A 386 9.40 -8.89 11.22
C LEU A 386 8.49 -9.31 12.37
N THR A 387 7.40 -8.58 12.60
CA THR A 387 6.41 -8.93 13.63
C THR A 387 5.81 -10.31 13.36
N PHE A 388 5.48 -10.61 12.10
CA PHE A 388 4.97 -11.93 11.71
C PHE A 388 6.04 -13.03 11.87
N ALA A 389 7.29 -12.76 11.51
CA ALA A 389 8.40 -13.69 11.72
C ALA A 389 8.59 -14.00 13.20
N TYR A 390 8.53 -12.98 14.06
CA TYR A 390 8.63 -13.14 15.52
C TYR A 390 7.48 -14.00 16.08
N GLN A 391 6.23 -13.71 15.70
CA GLN A 391 5.05 -14.46 16.14
C GLN A 391 5.11 -15.94 15.78
N ASN A 392 5.67 -16.26 14.60
CA ASN A 392 5.84 -17.65 14.14
C ASN A 392 7.20 -18.27 14.50
N GLN A 393 8.02 -17.59 15.33
CA GLN A 393 9.36 -18.05 15.76
C GLN A 393 10.32 -18.34 14.60
N ILE A 394 10.17 -17.64 13.47
CA ILE A 394 11.07 -17.70 12.33
C ILE A 394 12.18 -16.69 12.57
N LEU A 395 13.44 -17.12 12.51
CA LEU A 395 14.61 -16.24 12.66
C LEU A 395 15.17 -15.86 11.28
N PRO A 396 14.99 -14.59 10.85
CA PRO A 396 15.73 -14.00 9.72
C PRO A 396 17.25 -13.99 9.92
N LEU A 397 17.99 -13.83 8.82
CA LEU A 397 19.43 -13.65 8.88
C LEU A 397 19.77 -12.18 9.24
N ASN A 398 20.95 -11.96 9.84
CA ASN A 398 21.54 -10.63 10.11
C ASN A 398 20.78 -9.69 11.06
N ILE A 399 19.82 -10.17 11.86
CA ILE A 399 19.06 -9.35 12.82
C ILE A 399 19.98 -8.57 13.76
N GLU A 400 21.02 -9.21 14.31
CA GLU A 400 21.95 -8.55 15.24
C GLU A 400 22.73 -7.41 14.58
N GLN A 401 23.28 -7.65 13.38
CA GLN A 401 24.03 -6.63 12.65
C GLN A 401 23.15 -5.44 12.29
N GLN A 402 21.92 -5.70 11.82
CA GLN A 402 20.96 -4.65 11.51
C GLN A 402 20.55 -3.86 12.74
N LEU A 403 20.39 -4.51 13.90
CA LEU A 403 20.10 -3.81 15.15
C LEU A 403 21.25 -2.89 15.59
N ASP A 404 22.49 -3.37 15.48
CA ASP A 404 23.68 -2.56 15.78
C ASP A 404 23.77 -1.34 14.84
N ASP A 405 23.53 -1.53 13.55
CA ASP A 405 23.52 -0.46 12.54
C ASP A 405 22.41 0.57 12.82
N GLU A 406 21.20 0.11 13.16
CA GLU A 406 20.06 0.99 13.50
C GLU A 406 20.32 1.81 14.76
N ILE A 407 20.88 1.20 15.81
CA ILE A 407 21.19 1.91 17.05
C ILE A 407 22.31 2.93 16.81
N LEU A 408 23.30 2.59 15.97
CA LEU A 408 24.33 3.53 15.56
C LEU A 408 23.75 4.68 14.73
N TRP A 409 22.76 4.41 13.88
CA TRP A 409 22.05 5.44 13.13
C TRP A 409 21.29 6.38 14.07
N LEU A 410 20.49 5.84 15.01
CA LEU A 410 19.74 6.61 16.01
C LEU A 410 20.65 7.52 16.86
N LYS A 411 21.88 7.07 17.14
CA LYS A 411 22.89 7.85 17.88
C LYS A 411 23.47 9.03 17.10
N ASN A 412 23.58 8.88 15.78
CA ASN A 412 24.27 9.84 14.91
C ASN A 412 23.30 10.77 14.16
N ILE A 413 22.07 10.89 14.65
CA ILE A 413 21.02 11.76 14.12
C ILE A 413 21.45 13.23 14.20
N GLN A 414 21.32 13.96 13.09
CA GLN A 414 21.53 15.41 13.00
C GLN A 414 20.28 16.07 12.43
N LEU A 415 19.73 17.06 13.12
CA LEU A 415 18.59 17.86 12.64
C LEU A 415 18.99 18.76 11.46
N PRO A 416 18.09 19.03 10.49
CA PRO A 416 16.67 18.63 10.41
C PRO A 416 16.46 17.24 9.77
N ILE A 417 15.46 16.48 10.26
CA ILE A 417 15.11 15.15 9.77
C ILE A 417 13.60 15.08 9.54
N ASP A 418 13.20 14.35 8.51
CA ASP A 418 11.79 14.03 8.26
C ASP A 418 11.25 13.06 9.32
N ASP A 419 10.18 13.45 10.01
CA ASP A 419 9.51 12.65 11.04
C ASP A 419 9.07 11.27 10.52
N ASN A 420 8.71 11.14 9.25
CA ASN A 420 8.30 9.85 8.67
C ASN A 420 9.46 8.85 8.60
N LEU A 421 10.64 9.34 8.25
CA LEU A 421 11.87 8.55 8.22
C LEU A 421 12.26 8.15 9.64
N LEU A 422 12.28 9.11 10.57
CA LEU A 422 12.57 8.87 11.98
C LEU A 422 11.63 7.83 12.59
N ARG A 423 10.33 7.94 12.33
CA ARG A 423 9.32 6.95 12.75
C ARG A 423 9.64 5.56 12.22
N GLY A 424 10.05 5.46 10.95
CA GLY A 424 10.44 4.19 10.31
C GLY A 424 11.59 3.50 11.05
N HIS A 425 12.69 4.23 11.31
CA HIS A 425 13.84 3.73 12.04
C HIS A 425 13.51 3.35 13.50
N LEU A 426 12.70 4.15 14.20
CA LEU A 426 12.27 3.83 15.58
C LEU A 426 11.46 2.53 15.64
N ASN A 427 10.52 2.34 14.69
CA ASN A 427 9.72 1.11 14.61
C ASN A 427 10.58 -0.10 14.20
N LEU A 428 11.57 0.09 13.33
CA LEU A 428 12.48 -0.97 12.94
C LEU A 428 13.34 -1.43 14.12
N ALA A 429 13.97 -0.50 14.84
CA ALA A 429 14.73 -0.81 16.05
C ALA A 429 13.85 -1.52 17.10
N ARG A 430 12.61 -1.06 17.26
CA ARG A 430 11.61 -1.66 18.14
C ARG A 430 11.34 -3.12 17.78
N ASP A 431 11.08 -3.42 16.50
CA ASP A 431 10.73 -4.78 16.07
C ASP A 431 11.96 -5.71 16.06
N LEU A 432 13.15 -5.21 15.75
CA LEU A 432 14.41 -5.96 15.87
C LEU A 432 14.73 -6.34 17.32
N LEU A 433 14.45 -5.45 18.28
CA LEU A 433 14.64 -5.73 19.72
C LEU A 433 13.72 -6.83 20.26
N GLN A 434 12.61 -7.15 19.58
CA GLN A 434 11.73 -8.25 20.00
C GLN A 434 12.45 -9.61 19.90
N PHE A 435 13.38 -9.78 18.95
CA PHE A 435 14.16 -11.00 18.78
C PHE A 435 15.32 -11.17 19.77
N GLN A 436 15.61 -10.14 20.60
CA GLN A 436 16.78 -10.13 21.48
C GLN A 436 16.49 -10.66 22.88
N ILE A 437 17.49 -11.30 23.48
CA ILE A 437 17.47 -11.78 24.86
C ILE A 437 17.63 -10.59 25.84
N SER A 438 17.18 -10.77 27.08
CA SER A 438 17.25 -9.77 28.16
C SER A 438 18.64 -9.12 28.33
N GLU A 439 19.71 -9.89 28.23
CA GLU A 439 21.10 -9.40 28.37
C GLU A 439 21.49 -8.42 27.26
N ARG A 440 21.11 -8.69 26.01
CA ARG A 440 21.35 -7.77 24.89
C ARG A 440 20.51 -6.51 25.04
N LYS A 441 19.26 -6.62 25.49
CA LYS A 441 18.43 -5.45 25.80
C LYS A 441 19.05 -4.58 26.90
N HIS A 442 19.65 -5.19 27.92
CA HIS A 442 20.39 -4.47 28.95
C HIS A 442 21.57 -3.71 28.35
N PHE A 443 22.39 -4.37 27.52
CA PHE A 443 23.52 -3.75 26.84
C PHE A 443 23.10 -2.52 26.02
N TYR A 444 22.04 -2.62 25.23
CA TYR A 444 21.57 -1.46 24.45
C TYR A 444 20.96 -0.36 25.32
N GLY A 445 20.19 -0.73 26.34
CA GLY A 445 19.51 0.22 27.21
C GLY A 445 20.46 1.01 28.10
N ILE A 446 21.32 0.30 28.84
CA ILE A 446 22.18 0.86 29.89
C ILE A 446 23.60 1.11 29.37
N ASP A 447 24.31 0.08 28.88
CA ASP A 447 25.72 0.23 28.50
C ASP A 447 25.90 1.15 27.28
N GLN A 448 24.97 1.10 26.34
CA GLN A 448 24.93 1.98 25.17
C GLN A 448 24.12 3.26 25.41
N LEU A 449 23.54 3.47 26.60
CA LEU A 449 22.80 4.67 27.00
C LEU A 449 21.62 5.04 26.07
N LEU A 450 21.03 4.06 25.36
CA LEU A 450 19.95 4.34 24.41
C LEU A 450 18.70 4.89 25.12
N ILE A 451 18.36 4.37 26.32
CA ILE A 451 17.20 4.86 27.09
C ILE A 451 17.39 6.33 27.47
N GLN A 452 18.60 6.67 27.92
CA GLN A 452 18.94 8.04 28.24
C GLN A 452 18.79 8.95 27.00
N GLN A 453 19.33 8.54 25.85
CA GLN A 453 19.20 9.32 24.61
C GLN A 453 17.74 9.54 24.19
N ILE A 454 16.91 8.50 24.21
CA ILE A 454 15.50 8.61 23.83
C ILE A 454 14.76 9.62 24.74
N ILE A 455 14.98 9.52 26.05
CA ILE A 455 14.33 10.42 27.02
C ILE A 455 14.85 11.84 26.90
N GLU A 456 16.17 12.02 26.84
CA GLU A 456 16.81 13.34 26.92
C GLU A 456 16.81 14.09 25.57
N GLN A 457 16.91 13.41 24.44
CA GLN A 457 17.08 14.04 23.12
C GLN A 457 15.84 13.89 22.22
N PHE A 458 15.14 12.75 22.28
CA PHE A 458 14.00 12.50 21.38
C PHE A 458 12.69 13.00 21.95
N LEU A 459 12.42 12.78 23.25
CA LEU A 459 11.13 13.06 23.87
C LEU A 459 11.13 14.33 24.73
N PHE A 460 12.04 14.45 25.71
CA PHE A 460 11.97 15.47 26.76
C PHE A 460 13.26 16.28 26.99
N PRO A 461 13.84 16.96 25.97
CA PRO A 461 15.02 17.81 26.19
C PRO A 461 14.80 18.93 27.19
N ALA A 462 13.64 19.61 27.13
CA ALA A 462 13.32 20.71 28.02
C ALA A 462 13.19 20.27 29.49
N SER A 463 12.47 19.16 29.74
CA SER A 463 12.33 18.62 31.10
C SER A 463 13.65 18.12 31.67
N THR A 464 14.50 17.53 30.81
CA THR A 464 15.84 17.06 31.20
C THR A 464 16.72 18.22 31.62
N LEU A 465 16.77 19.28 30.81
CA LEU A 465 17.51 20.50 31.14
C LEU A 465 17.03 21.07 32.48
N LEU A 466 15.71 21.14 32.69
CA LEU A 466 15.12 21.62 33.93
C LEU A 466 15.49 20.75 35.15
N TYR A 467 15.49 19.43 35.01
CA TYR A 467 15.96 18.50 36.04
C TYR A 467 17.44 18.71 36.37
N GLN A 468 18.30 18.87 35.36
CA GLN A 468 19.73 19.16 35.56
C GLN A 468 19.92 20.47 36.35
N PHE A 469 19.18 21.53 35.99
CA PHE A 469 19.18 22.78 36.76
C PHE A 469 18.77 22.59 38.22
N ARG A 470 17.69 21.85 38.49
CA ARG A 470 17.23 21.55 39.85
C ARG A 470 18.28 20.78 40.65
N SER A 471 18.86 19.75 40.05
CA SER A 471 19.87 18.90 40.70
C SER A 471 21.15 19.68 41.04
N ILE A 472 21.62 20.56 40.15
CA ILE A 472 22.78 21.42 40.39
C ILE A 472 22.48 22.40 41.52
N LYS A 473 21.31 23.05 41.51
CA LYS A 473 20.90 23.97 42.57
C LYS A 473 20.85 23.27 43.92
N GLN A 474 20.30 22.06 43.99
CA GLN A 474 20.23 21.26 45.22
C GLN A 474 21.63 20.83 45.69
N ASN A 475 22.53 20.45 44.77
CA ASN A 475 23.91 20.09 45.08
C ASN A 475 24.74 21.30 45.57
N ASN A 476 24.53 22.49 45.01
CA ASN A 476 25.20 23.72 45.45
C ASN A 476 24.69 24.16 46.85
N LEU A 477 23.39 23.99 47.11
CA LEU A 477 22.81 24.20 48.44
C LEU A 477 23.40 23.24 49.50
N LEU A 478 23.72 22.00 49.12
CA LEU A 478 24.33 21.00 50.00
C LEU A 478 25.83 21.21 50.24
N LYS A 479 26.55 21.84 49.31
CA LYS A 479 28.02 22.01 49.37
C LYS A 479 28.50 23.32 50.00
N GLN A 480 27.61 24.26 50.36
CA GLN A 480 27.97 25.58 50.93
C GLN A 480 29.08 26.34 50.16
N THR A 481 29.20 26.13 48.85
CA THR A 481 30.13 26.86 48.00
C THR A 481 29.42 28.03 47.35
N ASN A 482 29.81 29.25 47.73
CA ASN A 482 29.28 30.53 47.23
C ASN A 482 29.86 30.90 45.85
N ASP A 483 29.95 29.95 44.93
CA ASP A 483 30.32 30.28 43.55
C ASP A 483 29.04 30.62 42.79
N ASN A 484 28.78 31.93 42.69
CA ASN A 484 27.80 32.52 41.80
C ASN A 484 28.29 32.39 40.35
N ASP A 485 28.38 31.15 39.86
CA ASP A 485 28.51 30.93 38.42
C ASP A 485 27.17 31.31 37.79
N ASP A 486 27.16 32.40 37.04
CA ASP A 486 26.08 32.77 36.13
C ASP A 486 25.93 31.64 35.09
N TYR A 487 25.14 30.62 35.43
CA TYR A 487 24.80 29.56 34.49
C TYR A 487 23.92 30.18 33.38
N GLU A 488 24.53 30.46 32.23
CA GLU A 488 23.80 30.76 31.00
C GLU A 488 22.85 29.60 30.71
N LEU A 489 21.56 29.84 30.90
CA LEU A 489 20.47 28.97 30.48
C LEU A 489 20.53 28.83 28.96
N LYS A 490 21.19 27.77 28.48
CA LYS A 490 21.09 27.38 27.08
C LYS A 490 19.63 27.06 26.78
N GLU A 491 19.11 27.57 25.67
CA GLU A 491 17.79 27.18 25.20
C GLU A 491 17.73 25.65 25.05
N PRO A 492 16.65 24.99 25.50
CA PRO A 492 16.53 23.55 25.35
C PRO A 492 16.59 23.19 23.87
N SER A 493 17.40 22.19 23.54
CA SER A 493 17.45 21.67 22.17
C SER A 493 16.06 21.23 21.72
N THR A 494 15.76 21.44 20.45
CA THR A 494 14.52 20.95 19.86
C THR A 494 14.47 19.41 19.97
N PRO A 495 13.36 18.82 20.43
CA PRO A 495 13.22 17.37 20.45
C PRO A 495 13.30 16.81 19.03
N PHE A 496 13.92 15.64 18.88
CA PHE A 496 13.97 14.97 17.59
C PHE A 496 12.57 14.51 17.13
N CYS A 497 11.71 14.04 18.04
CA CYS A 497 10.34 13.69 17.71
C CYS A 497 9.43 14.92 17.82
N GLN A 498 8.91 15.41 16.70
CA GLN A 498 8.07 16.62 16.67
C GLN A 498 6.59 16.31 16.44
N THR A 499 6.26 15.15 15.87
CA THR A 499 4.88 14.74 15.58
C THR A 499 4.34 13.74 16.60
N PRO A 500 3.01 13.67 16.80
CA PRO A 500 2.42 12.65 17.68
C PRO A 500 2.78 11.22 17.27
N ILE A 501 3.04 11.01 15.97
CA ILE A 501 3.35 9.72 15.41
C ILE A 501 4.80 9.30 15.73
N SER A 502 5.79 10.20 15.59
CA SER A 502 7.18 9.92 15.98
C SER A 502 7.35 9.81 17.50
N ILE A 503 6.59 10.61 18.28
CA ILE A 503 6.53 10.51 19.74
C ILE A 503 5.99 9.14 20.17
N SER A 504 4.89 8.66 19.57
CA SER A 504 4.34 7.34 19.87
C SER A 504 5.34 6.22 19.57
N ALA A 505 6.05 6.28 18.44
CA ALA A 505 7.05 5.28 18.08
C ALA A 505 8.23 5.25 19.06
N ALA A 506 8.66 6.41 19.56
CA ALA A 506 9.72 6.49 20.58
C ALA A 506 9.28 5.91 21.93
N PHE A 507 8.02 6.12 22.34
CA PHE A 507 7.47 5.45 23.53
C PHE A 507 7.37 3.94 23.36
N ASP A 508 6.90 3.46 22.21
CA ASP A 508 6.84 2.02 21.92
C ASP A 508 8.23 1.36 22.01
N LEU A 509 9.28 2.07 21.56
CA LEU A 509 10.66 1.62 21.68
C LEU A 509 11.12 1.50 23.15
N LEU A 510 10.81 2.50 23.98
CA LEU A 510 11.09 2.47 25.43
C LEU A 510 10.38 1.30 26.12
N VAL A 511 9.11 1.06 25.77
CA VAL A 511 8.34 -0.08 26.29
C VAL A 511 9.06 -1.37 25.95
N ILE A 512 9.46 -1.58 24.70
CA ILE A 512 10.09 -2.83 24.28
C ILE A 512 11.49 -3.04 24.89
N LEU A 513 12.26 -1.98 25.13
CA LEU A 513 13.50 -2.05 25.90
C LEU A 513 13.28 -2.49 27.36
N GLY A 514 12.16 -2.09 27.97
CA GLY A 514 11.77 -2.52 29.32
C GLY A 514 11.11 -3.91 29.37
N THR A 515 10.43 -4.34 28.32
CA THR A 515 9.81 -5.67 28.28
C THR A 515 10.85 -6.78 28.38
N ASN A 516 10.64 -7.70 29.33
CA ASN A 516 11.57 -8.79 29.66
C ASN A 516 12.98 -8.32 30.08
N CYS A 517 13.15 -7.07 30.54
CA CYS A 517 14.40 -6.57 31.13
C CYS A 517 14.11 -5.66 32.34
N ILE A 518 14.24 -6.21 33.54
CA ILE A 518 13.87 -5.52 34.80
C ILE A 518 14.77 -4.30 35.06
N GLU A 519 16.05 -4.38 34.69
CA GLU A 519 17.02 -3.30 34.95
C GLU A 519 16.74 -2.09 34.07
N ASN A 520 16.46 -2.30 32.78
CA ASN A 520 15.99 -1.26 31.88
C ASN A 520 14.69 -0.62 32.40
N LEU A 521 13.73 -1.43 32.85
CA LEU A 521 12.47 -0.92 33.37
C LEU A 521 12.68 -0.05 34.62
N LYS A 522 13.54 -0.48 35.56
CA LYS A 522 13.91 0.32 36.74
C LYS A 522 14.56 1.65 36.35
N LEU A 523 15.41 1.64 35.33
CA LEU A 523 16.05 2.84 34.83
C LEU A 523 15.03 3.80 34.21
N ILE A 524 14.12 3.30 33.37
CA ILE A 524 13.03 4.10 32.77
C ILE A 524 12.15 4.71 33.87
N ASP A 525 11.72 3.90 34.84
CA ASP A 525 10.90 4.36 35.98
C ASP A 525 11.61 5.45 36.79
N LYS A 526 12.90 5.25 37.06
CA LYS A 526 13.74 6.25 37.73
C LYS A 526 13.81 7.55 36.93
N TYR A 527 14.10 7.51 35.63
CA TYR A 527 14.18 8.73 34.81
C TYR A 527 12.84 9.48 34.78
N ILE A 528 11.72 8.78 34.61
CA ILE A 528 10.39 9.41 34.59
C ILE A 528 10.07 10.01 35.97
N THR A 529 10.36 9.28 37.05
CA THR A 529 10.18 9.76 38.44
C THR A 529 11.04 11.01 38.70
N ASP A 530 12.30 10.97 38.29
CA ASP A 530 13.25 12.06 38.46
C ASP A 530 12.82 13.30 37.65
N LEU A 531 12.38 13.13 36.41
CA LEU A 531 11.96 14.25 35.55
C LEU A 531 10.68 14.93 36.03
N PHE A 532 9.67 14.15 36.44
CA PHE A 532 8.32 14.67 36.64
C PHE A 532 7.83 14.65 38.10
N TYR A 533 8.45 13.85 38.97
CA TYR A 533 7.93 13.58 40.32
C TYR A 533 8.94 13.83 41.45
N SER A 534 10.19 14.20 41.17
CA SER A 534 11.22 14.45 42.19
C SER A 534 11.18 15.85 42.82
N ALA A 535 10.45 16.79 42.22
CA ALA A 535 10.37 18.16 42.73
C ALA A 535 9.27 18.29 43.81
N PRO A 536 9.57 18.94 44.95
CA PRO A 536 8.55 19.41 45.89
C PRO A 536 7.81 20.67 45.39
N ASP A 537 7.78 20.91 44.08
CA ASP A 537 7.00 21.99 43.49
C ASP A 537 5.53 21.57 43.48
N SER A 538 4.87 21.96 44.57
CA SER A 538 3.45 22.26 44.72
C SER A 538 2.46 21.15 44.34
N ASN A 539 1.81 20.60 45.38
CA ASN A 539 0.36 20.38 45.33
C ASN A 539 -0.24 21.49 44.45
N LEU A 540 -0.91 21.14 43.35
CA LEU A 540 -1.62 22.07 42.48
C LEU A 540 -2.64 22.87 43.31
N THR A 541 -2.19 23.93 43.99
CA THR A 541 -3.00 24.78 44.87
C THR A 541 -3.42 26.06 44.18
N GLU A 542 -3.04 26.24 42.92
CA GLU A 542 -3.48 27.37 42.10
C GLU A 542 -4.69 26.93 41.26
N TRP A 543 -5.83 27.54 41.56
CA TRP A 543 -6.96 27.58 40.64
C TRP A 543 -6.48 28.21 39.31
N ASP A 544 -6.87 27.62 38.18
CA ASP A 544 -6.48 27.98 36.80
C ASP A 544 -5.10 27.50 36.30
N PHE A 545 -4.66 26.31 36.71
CA PHE A 545 -3.55 25.63 36.03
C PHE A 545 -3.95 25.24 34.60
N SER A 546 -3.27 25.82 33.60
CA SER A 546 -3.30 25.36 32.22
C SER A 546 -1.93 24.81 31.83
N LEU A 547 -1.90 23.58 31.31
CA LEU A 547 -0.68 22.95 30.84
C LEU A 547 -0.03 23.82 29.73
N PRO A 548 1.31 23.91 29.68
CA PRO A 548 1.98 24.56 28.56
C PRO A 548 1.59 23.84 27.28
N ILE A 549 1.02 24.60 26.34
CA ILE A 549 0.75 24.20 24.96
C ILE A 549 2.06 23.65 24.39
N GLY A 550 2.00 22.54 23.64
CA GLY A 550 3.15 21.79 23.11
C GLY A 550 4.15 22.63 22.30
N SER A 551 5.20 21.98 21.79
CA SER A 551 6.28 22.66 21.06
C SER A 551 5.75 23.65 20.03
N ARG A 552 6.19 24.91 20.15
CA ARG A 552 5.73 26.03 19.32
C ARG A 552 6.13 25.77 17.86
N SER A 553 5.19 25.87 16.92
CA SER A 553 5.48 25.74 15.48
C SER A 553 6.31 26.92 14.97
N ASN A 554 7.30 26.64 14.12
CA ASN A 554 8.25 27.64 13.58
C ASN A 554 7.59 28.76 12.75
N GLU A 555 6.37 28.55 12.23
CA GLU A 555 5.68 29.48 11.32
C GLU A 555 4.40 30.10 11.88
N SER A 556 4.04 29.83 13.14
CA SER A 556 2.83 30.42 13.73
C SER A 556 3.09 31.80 14.33
N PHE A 557 2.27 32.77 13.96
CA PHE A 557 2.26 34.10 14.58
C PHE A 557 2.10 33.99 16.10
N VAL A 558 3.08 34.56 16.82
CA VAL A 558 3.13 34.55 18.29
C VAL A 558 2.21 35.65 18.83
N GLY A 559 0.96 35.31 19.05
CA GLY A 559 0.06 36.12 19.88
C GLY A 559 0.19 35.69 21.34
N LEU A 560 0.57 36.59 22.24
CA LEU A 560 0.26 36.40 23.67
C LEU A 560 -1.25 36.22 23.76
N LYS A 561 -1.72 35.03 24.13
CA LYS A 561 -3.14 34.80 24.37
C LYS A 561 -3.51 35.57 25.63
N ASN A 562 -3.96 36.81 25.44
CA ASN A 562 -4.33 37.70 26.52
C ASN A 562 -5.62 37.15 27.15
N ALA A 563 -5.48 36.35 28.21
CA ALA A 563 -6.60 35.78 28.97
C ALA A 563 -7.34 36.85 29.80
N GLY A 564 -7.59 38.03 29.22
CA GLY A 564 -8.12 39.20 29.91
C GLY A 564 -7.11 39.94 30.78
N ALA A 565 -5.85 39.49 30.89
CA ALA A 565 -4.85 40.09 31.77
C ALA A 565 -4.53 41.55 31.44
N THR A 566 -4.41 41.93 30.16
CA THR A 566 -4.27 43.35 29.78
C THR A 566 -5.54 44.15 30.07
N CYS A 567 -6.73 43.55 29.93
CA CYS A 567 -8.00 44.20 30.26
C CYS A 567 -8.11 44.45 31.77
N TYR A 568 -7.67 43.47 32.58
CA TYR A 568 -7.62 43.54 34.04
C TYR A 568 -6.59 44.58 34.50
N MET A 569 -5.36 44.57 33.97
CA MET A 569 -4.36 45.59 34.29
C MET A 569 -4.84 46.99 33.91
N ASN A 570 -5.46 47.16 32.74
CA ASN A 570 -6.00 48.47 32.34
C ASN A 570 -7.14 48.93 33.24
N SER A 571 -8.03 48.04 33.67
CA SER A 571 -9.12 48.40 34.59
C SER A 571 -8.62 48.70 36.00
N VAL A 572 -7.63 47.97 36.51
CA VAL A 572 -6.97 48.27 37.79
C VAL A 572 -6.22 49.59 37.74
N LEU A 573 -5.43 49.83 36.69
CA LEU A 573 -4.72 51.10 36.50
C LEU A 573 -5.70 52.27 36.37
N GLN A 574 -6.82 52.10 35.66
CA GLN A 574 -7.87 53.11 35.58
C GLN A 574 -8.51 53.39 36.95
N GLN A 575 -8.78 52.36 37.76
CA GLN A 575 -9.31 52.57 39.11
C GLN A 575 -8.30 53.25 40.04
N LEU A 576 -7.03 52.84 40.02
CA LEU A 576 -5.97 53.48 40.81
C LEU A 576 -5.80 54.96 40.43
N PHE A 577 -5.87 55.28 39.14
CA PHE A 577 -5.75 56.66 38.65
C PHE A 577 -6.94 57.55 39.04
N MET A 578 -8.08 56.97 39.44
CA MET A 578 -9.25 57.69 39.95
C MET A 578 -9.19 57.92 41.46
N ILE A 579 -8.24 57.30 42.16
CA ILE A 579 -7.99 57.55 43.58
C ILE A 579 -7.02 58.73 43.69
N GLN A 580 -7.58 59.92 43.97
CA GLN A 580 -6.87 61.20 44.00
C GLN A 580 -5.57 61.22 44.86
N PRO A 581 -5.47 60.54 46.02
CA PRO A 581 -4.21 60.50 46.78
C PRO A 581 -3.14 59.53 46.25
N LEU A 582 -3.45 58.66 45.28
CA LEU A 582 -2.49 57.75 44.64
C LEU A 582 -1.96 58.25 43.29
N ARG A 583 -2.58 59.31 42.75
CA ARG A 583 -2.03 60.09 41.64
C ARG A 583 -1.05 61.12 42.19
#